data_AF-N2BVP2-F1
#
_entry.id   AF-N2BVP2-F1
#
_cell.length_a   1.000
_cell.length_b   1.000
_cell.length_c   1.000
_cell.angle_alpha   90.00
_cell.angle_beta   90.00
_cell.angle_gamma   90.00
#
_symmetry.space_group_name_H-M   'P 1'
#
loop_
_entity.id
_entity.type
_entity.pdbx_description
1 polymer ?
#
loop_
_entity_poly.entity_id
_entity_poly.type
_entity_poly.pdbx_seq_one_letter_code
_entity_poly.pdbx_strand_id
1 'polypeptide(L)'
;MSMDIGTSVPYIKHSQLNRRLKWSEEELETLRAHPEMTSQELSEILPGRSALAIRHMRARHGRWQAAIPICSVCGQRIVWTESARAKAMGLCKGCYLHEMEHRRREDARANALRQSLFKEKRRRQC
;
A
#
# COMPACT_ATOMS: atom_id res chain seq x y z
N MET A 1 21.67 5.39 65.05
CA MET A 1 21.84 5.94 63.70
C MET A 1 21.29 4.91 62.73
N SER A 2 20.08 5.14 62.24
CA SER A 2 19.39 4.26 61.29
C SER A 2 20.07 4.38 59.93
N MET A 3 20.45 3.26 59.31
CA MET A 3 20.86 3.24 57.91
C MET A 3 19.90 2.34 57.16
N ASP A 4 19.20 2.97 56.22
CA ASP A 4 18.19 2.37 55.36
C ASP A 4 18.80 1.26 54.51
N ILE A 5 18.22 0.07 54.62
CA ILE A 5 18.58 -1.08 53.81
C ILE A 5 18.05 -0.82 52.40
N GLY A 6 18.95 -0.43 51.50
CA GLY A 6 18.67 -0.31 50.08
C GLY A 6 18.21 -1.64 49.50
N THR A 7 16.90 -1.78 49.32
CA THR A 7 16.32 -2.90 48.58
C THR A 7 16.53 -2.65 47.09
N SER A 8 17.63 -3.19 46.56
CA SER A 8 17.82 -3.32 45.12
C SER A 8 16.77 -4.30 44.58
N VAL A 9 15.67 -3.77 44.06
CA VAL A 9 14.65 -4.57 43.39
C VAL A 9 15.33 -5.28 42.22
N PRO A 10 15.36 -6.62 42.18
CA PRO A 10 16.03 -7.34 41.10
C PRO A 10 15.32 -7.01 39.78
N TYR A 11 16.11 -6.69 38.76
CA TYR A 11 15.61 -6.51 37.40
C TYR A 11 15.07 -7.86 36.89
N ILE A 12 13.76 -8.04 37.00
CA ILE A 12 13.06 -9.20 36.47
C ILE A 12 13.08 -9.08 34.95
N LYS A 13 14.00 -9.80 34.29
CA LYS A 13 13.87 -10.10 32.87
C LYS A 13 12.62 -10.93 32.71
N HIS A 14 11.50 -10.33 32.29
CA HIS A 14 10.32 -11.08 31.86
C HIS A 14 10.76 -12.12 30.83
N SER A 15 10.77 -13.38 31.26
CA SER A 15 11.31 -14.48 30.50
C SER A 15 10.31 -14.89 29.42
N GLN A 16 10.81 -14.92 28.18
CA GLN A 16 10.62 -16.08 27.30
C GLN A 16 9.18 -16.40 26.83
N LEU A 17 8.47 -15.44 26.26
CA LEU A 17 7.54 -15.72 25.14
C LEU A 17 7.82 -14.87 23.90
N ASN A 18 9.06 -14.36 23.79
CA ASN A 18 9.56 -13.66 22.59
C ASN A 18 9.97 -14.66 21.50
N ARG A 19 9.16 -15.70 21.26
CA ARG A 19 9.19 -16.34 19.94
C ARG A 19 8.74 -15.26 18.97
N ARG A 20 9.43 -15.14 17.85
CA ARG A 20 9.08 -14.26 16.72
C ARG A 20 7.70 -14.65 16.20
N LEU A 21 6.64 -14.35 16.96
CA LEU A 21 5.26 -14.61 16.62
C LEU A 21 4.97 -13.70 15.45
N LYS A 22 4.95 -14.30 14.25
CA LYS A 22 4.44 -13.66 13.04
C LYS A 22 3.06 -13.10 13.40
N TRP A 23 2.80 -11.87 12.99
CA TRP A 23 1.47 -11.29 13.13
C TRP A 23 0.50 -12.15 12.32
N SER A 24 -0.56 -12.62 12.96
CA SER A 24 -1.64 -13.33 12.27
C SER A 24 -2.52 -12.32 11.53
N GLU A 25 -3.26 -12.79 10.52
CA GLU A 25 -4.15 -11.92 9.76
C GLU A 25 -5.28 -11.37 10.66
N GLU A 26 -5.74 -12.18 11.63
CA GLU A 26 -6.74 -11.78 12.62
C GLU A 26 -6.21 -10.65 13.51
N GLU A 27 -4.97 -10.74 14.00
CA GLU A 27 -4.35 -9.66 14.77
C GLU A 27 -4.20 -8.38 13.94
N LEU A 28 -3.84 -8.51 12.66
CA LEU A 28 -3.76 -7.38 11.73
C LEU A 28 -5.13 -6.76 11.45
N GLU A 29 -6.17 -7.57 11.37
CA GLU A 29 -7.54 -7.09 11.19
C GLU A 29 -8.02 -6.31 12.42
N THR A 30 -7.75 -6.80 13.64
CA THR A 30 -8.05 -6.05 14.86
C THR A 30 -7.35 -4.69 14.89
N LEU A 31 -6.09 -4.59 14.44
CA LEU A 31 -5.40 -3.31 14.34
C LEU A 31 -6.09 -2.33 13.37
N ARG A 32 -6.66 -2.86 12.27
CA ARG A 32 -7.33 -2.08 11.22
C ARG A 32 -8.74 -1.68 11.60
N ALA A 33 -9.45 -2.51 12.35
CA ALA A 33 -10.81 -2.26 12.83
C ALA A 33 -10.88 -1.16 13.90
N HIS A 34 -9.77 -0.92 14.60
CA HIS A 34 -9.70 0.03 15.72
C HIS A 34 -8.61 1.11 15.52
N PRO A 35 -8.65 1.93 14.46
CA PRO A 35 -7.65 2.98 14.22
C PRO A 35 -7.59 4.05 15.34
N GLU A 36 -8.71 4.28 16.02
CA GLU A 36 -8.93 5.24 17.10
C GLU A 36 -8.29 4.83 18.44
N MET A 37 -8.23 3.53 18.73
CA MET A 37 -7.69 3.04 20.01
C MET A 37 -6.19 3.33 20.13
N THR A 38 -5.71 3.56 21.35
CA THR A 38 -4.30 3.70 21.69
C THR A 38 -3.57 2.36 21.63
N SER A 39 -2.24 2.36 21.69
CA SER A 39 -1.45 1.12 21.74
C SER A 39 -1.66 0.34 23.04
N GLN A 40 -2.02 1.02 24.13
CA GLN A 40 -2.25 0.43 25.43
C GLN A 40 -3.57 -0.33 25.44
N GLU A 41 -4.66 0.32 25.03
CA GLU A 41 -5.98 -0.31 24.96
C GLU A 41 -5.96 -1.51 24.00
N LEU A 42 -5.25 -1.41 22.88
CA LEU A 42 -5.07 -2.55 21.97
C LEU A 42 -4.29 -3.72 22.59
N SER A 43 -3.35 -3.44 23.51
CA SER A 43 -2.59 -4.51 24.17
C SER A 43 -3.41 -5.31 25.18
N GLU A 44 -4.53 -4.75 25.65
CA GLU A 44 -5.47 -5.44 26.52
C GLU A 44 -6.34 -6.43 25.74
N ILE A 45 -6.67 -6.12 24.48
CA ILE A 45 -7.48 -7.00 23.61
C ILE A 45 -6.64 -7.95 22.74
N LEU A 46 -5.34 -7.66 22.53
CA LEU A 46 -4.41 -8.52 21.80
C LEU A 46 -3.44 -9.20 22.79
N PRO A 47 -3.86 -10.31 23.44
CA PRO A 47 -3.03 -10.97 24.43
C PRO A 47 -1.69 -11.41 23.82
N GLY A 48 -0.60 -11.10 24.52
CA GLY A 48 0.75 -11.40 24.05
C GLY A 48 1.36 -10.36 23.11
N ARG A 49 0.65 -9.29 22.75
CA ARG A 49 1.20 -8.13 22.03
C ARG A 49 1.40 -6.96 22.98
N SER A 50 2.65 -6.54 23.17
CA SER A 50 2.94 -5.34 23.95
C SER A 50 2.51 -4.08 23.21
N ALA A 51 2.16 -3.03 23.95
CA ALA A 51 1.86 -1.71 23.39
C ALA A 51 2.99 -1.20 22.46
N LEU A 52 4.25 -1.51 22.79
CA LEU A 52 5.40 -1.20 21.94
C LEU A 52 5.35 -1.94 20.60
N ALA A 53 5.06 -3.25 20.61
CA ALA A 53 4.94 -4.04 19.37
C ALA A 53 3.82 -3.51 18.47
N ILE A 54 2.67 -3.16 19.07
CA ILE A 54 1.53 -2.55 18.37
C ILE A 54 1.92 -1.20 17.76
N ARG A 55 2.63 -0.34 18.51
CA ARG A 55 3.12 0.95 18.01
C ARG A 55 4.04 0.76 16.81
N HIS A 56 4.97 -0.19 16.87
CA HIS A 56 5.88 -0.50 15.76
C HIS A 56 5.14 -1.03 14.53
N MET A 57 4.11 -1.86 14.73
CA MET A 57 3.28 -2.33 13.63
C MET A 57 2.47 -1.23 12.97
N ARG A 58 1.82 -0.37 13.76
CA ARG A 58 1.10 0.80 13.25
C ARG A 58 2.02 1.79 12.54
N ALA A 59 3.26 1.94 13.01
CA ALA A 59 4.26 2.75 12.30
C ALA A 59 4.62 2.16 10.93
N ARG A 60 4.57 0.83 10.76
CA ARG A 60 4.84 0.15 9.49
C ARG A 60 3.65 0.19 8.53
N HIS A 61 2.43 -0.05 9.02
CA HIS A 61 1.24 -0.26 8.18
C HIS A 61 0.28 0.93 8.13
N GLY A 62 0.47 1.93 9.00
CA GLY A 62 -0.51 2.99 9.21
C GLY A 62 -1.64 2.55 10.14
N ARG A 63 -2.44 3.53 10.58
CA ARG A 63 -3.70 3.28 11.33
C ARG A 63 -4.87 3.08 10.38
N TRP A 64 -4.89 3.87 9.32
CA TRP A 64 -5.97 3.92 8.35
C TRP A 64 -5.55 3.16 7.10
N GLN A 65 -6.38 2.26 6.60
CA GLN A 65 -6.23 1.75 5.25
C GLN A 65 -6.47 2.92 4.28
N ALA A 66 -5.52 3.17 3.37
CA ALA A 66 -5.76 4.10 2.28
C ALA A 66 -6.95 3.57 1.46
N ALA A 67 -7.94 4.42 1.21
CA ALA A 67 -9.08 4.06 0.36
C ALA A 67 -8.55 3.53 -0.97
N ILE A 68 -9.03 2.34 -1.38
CA ILE A 68 -8.67 1.77 -2.68
C ILE A 68 -9.25 2.72 -3.73
N PRO A 69 -8.41 3.35 -4.58
CA PRO A 69 -8.91 4.33 -5.52
C PRO A 69 -9.85 3.66 -6.53
N ILE A 70 -10.96 4.33 -6.82
CA ILE A 70 -11.90 3.93 -7.85
C ILE A 70 -11.42 4.48 -9.20
N CYS A 71 -11.69 3.76 -10.27
CA CYS A 71 -11.31 4.14 -11.62
C CYS A 71 -11.90 5.49 -12.01
N SER A 72 -11.03 6.40 -12.45
CA SER A 72 -11.37 7.78 -12.84
C SER A 72 -12.32 7.88 -14.06
N VAL A 73 -12.41 6.81 -14.86
CA VAL A 73 -13.25 6.80 -16.07
C VAL A 73 -14.63 6.22 -15.79
N CYS A 74 -14.71 5.04 -15.19
CA CYS A 74 -16.00 4.37 -15.00
C CYS A 74 -16.63 4.61 -13.62
N GLY A 75 -15.87 5.07 -12.62
CA GLY A 75 -16.41 5.33 -11.27
C GLY A 75 -16.94 4.09 -10.53
N GLN A 76 -16.83 2.89 -11.10
CA GLN A 76 -17.49 1.68 -10.60
C GLN A 76 -16.52 0.60 -10.15
N ARG A 77 -15.32 0.56 -10.73
CA ARG A 77 -14.33 -0.49 -10.51
C ARG A 77 -13.09 0.07 -9.87
N ILE A 78 -12.44 -0.70 -9.01
CA ILE A 78 -11.16 -0.33 -8.41
C ILE A 78 -10.08 -0.13 -9.49
N VAL A 79 -9.11 0.74 -9.21
CA VAL A 79 -7.91 0.92 -10.04
C VAL A 79 -7.13 -0.39 -10.08
N TRP A 80 -6.59 -0.73 -11.26
CA TRP A 80 -5.80 -1.95 -11.43
C TRP A 80 -4.38 -1.74 -10.89
N THR A 81 -4.17 -2.13 -9.64
CA THR A 81 -2.94 -1.86 -8.88
C THR A 81 -1.73 -2.69 -9.29
N GLU A 82 -1.94 -3.84 -9.95
CA GLU A 82 -0.85 -4.72 -10.45
C GLU A 82 -0.06 -4.08 -11.59
N SER A 83 -0.69 -3.17 -12.37
CA SER A 83 -0.01 -2.44 -13.43
C SER A 83 0.39 -1.05 -12.94
N ALA A 84 1.70 -0.78 -12.86
CA ALA A 84 2.22 0.53 -12.47
C ALA A 84 1.67 1.67 -13.37
N ARG A 85 1.48 1.40 -14.66
CA ARG A 85 0.92 2.36 -15.61
C ARG A 85 -0.57 2.59 -15.35
N ALA A 86 -1.36 1.52 -15.17
CA ALA A 86 -2.78 1.67 -14.87
C ALA A 86 -3.00 2.37 -13.53
N LYS A 87 -2.15 2.08 -12.53
CA LYS A 87 -2.13 2.76 -11.23
C LYS A 87 -1.86 4.25 -11.37
N ALA A 88 -0.82 4.64 -12.12
CA ALA A 88 -0.49 6.04 -12.36
C ALA A 88 -1.62 6.79 -13.11
N MET A 89 -2.34 6.09 -14.00
CA MET A 89 -3.46 6.64 -14.76
C MET A 89 -4.79 6.61 -13.99
N GLY A 90 -4.87 5.94 -12.83
CA GLY A 90 -6.12 5.78 -12.08
C GLY A 90 -7.18 4.96 -12.82
N LEU A 91 -6.78 3.93 -13.58
CA LEU A 91 -7.70 3.14 -14.41
C LEU A 91 -7.90 1.72 -13.88
N CYS A 92 -9.13 1.23 -13.92
CA CYS A 92 -9.40 -0.20 -13.79
C CYS A 92 -8.88 -0.95 -15.03
N LYS A 93 -8.76 -2.28 -14.94
CA LYS A 93 -8.20 -3.11 -16.01
C LYS A 93 -8.91 -2.90 -17.35
N GLY A 94 -10.24 -2.82 -17.36
CA GLY A 94 -11.03 -2.61 -18.58
C GLY A 94 -10.80 -1.23 -19.21
N CYS A 95 -10.92 -0.15 -18.43
CA CYS A 95 -10.69 1.20 -18.94
C CYS A 95 -9.23 1.41 -19.37
N TYR A 96 -8.27 0.79 -18.67
CA TYR A 96 -6.87 0.80 -19.07
C TYR A 96 -6.64 0.13 -20.44
N LEU A 97 -7.20 -1.06 -20.65
CA LEU A 97 -7.04 -1.76 -21.93
C LEU A 97 -7.66 -0.97 -23.09
N HIS A 98 -8.84 -0.37 -22.87
CA HIS A 98 -9.49 0.50 -23.85
C HIS A 98 -8.63 1.73 -24.20
N GLU A 99 -8.07 2.40 -23.19
CA GLU A 99 -7.16 3.54 -23.35
C GLU A 99 -5.88 3.15 -24.12
N MET A 100 -5.29 1.98 -23.81
CA MET A 100 -4.10 1.51 -24.52
C MET A 100 -4.41 1.15 -25.98
N GLU A 101 -5.60 0.62 -26.26
CA GLU A 101 -6.04 0.37 -27.63
C GLU A 101 -6.24 1.68 -28.39
N HIS A 102 -6.87 2.70 -27.77
CA HIS A 102 -7.02 4.02 -28.36
C HIS A 102 -5.67 4.61 -28.78
N ARG A 103 -4.70 4.63 -27.86
CA ARG A 103 -3.34 5.13 -28.13
C ARG A 103 -2.67 4.40 -29.29
N ARG A 104 -2.79 3.07 -29.36
CA ARG A 104 -2.25 2.29 -30.48
C ARG A 104 -2.86 2.71 -31.82
N ARG A 105 -4.16 3.01 -31.86
CA ARG A 105 -4.82 3.51 -33.08
C ARG A 105 -4.32 4.91 -33.44
N GLU A 106 -4.13 5.80 -32.48
CA GLU A 106 -3.55 7.13 -32.71
C GLU A 106 -2.12 7.05 -33.24
N ASP A 107 -1.28 6.23 -32.60
CA ASP A 107 0.11 6.01 -33.02
C ASP A 107 0.18 5.43 -34.43
N ALA A 108 -0.71 4.49 -34.77
CA ALA A 108 -0.80 3.92 -36.11
C ALA A 108 -1.18 4.98 -37.16
N ARG A 109 -2.17 5.83 -36.86
CA ARG A 109 -2.56 6.95 -37.75
C ARG A 109 -1.42 7.95 -37.93
N ALA A 110 -0.76 8.34 -36.84
CA ALA A 110 0.38 9.26 -36.88
C ALA A 110 1.56 8.67 -37.67
N ASN A 111 1.82 7.37 -37.53
CA ASN A 111 2.83 6.68 -38.31
C ASN A 111 2.47 6.64 -39.80
N ALA A 112 1.23 6.30 -40.15
CA ALA A 112 0.76 6.28 -41.53
C ALA A 112 0.90 7.66 -42.20
N LEU A 113 0.55 8.75 -41.50
CA LEU A 113 0.74 10.11 -41.98
C LEU A 113 2.22 10.45 -42.19
N ARG A 114 3.09 10.09 -41.24
CA ARG A 114 4.54 10.29 -41.40
C ARG A 114 5.07 9.55 -42.63
N GLN A 115 4.63 8.31 -42.85
CA GLN A 115 5.03 7.53 -44.02
C GLN A 115 4.50 8.12 -45.34
N SER A 116 3.25 8.61 -45.38
CA SER A 116 2.68 9.21 -46.59
C SER A 116 3.43 10.49 -46.97
N LEU A 117 3.70 11.36 -45.99
CA LEU A 117 4.48 12.59 -46.18
C LEU A 117 5.90 12.28 -46.66
N PHE A 118 6.55 11.27 -46.08
CA PHE A 118 7.88 10.83 -46.52
C PHE A 118 7.88 10.35 -47.97
N LYS A 119 6.90 9.51 -48.34
CA LYS A 119 6.74 9.01 -49.72
C LYS A 119 6.46 10.15 -50.70
N GLU A 120 5.61 11.11 -50.35
CA GLU A 120 5.33 12.29 -51.17
C GLU A 120 6.56 13.16 -51.38
N LYS A 121 7.31 13.45 -50.31
CA LYS A 121 8.56 14.20 -50.39
C LYS A 121 9.56 13.51 -51.32
N ARG A 122 9.71 12.18 -51.21
CA ARG A 122 10.56 11.40 -52.11
C ARG A 122 10.11 11.48 -53.57
N ARG A 123 8.80 11.40 -53.84
CA ARG A 123 8.25 11.53 -55.21
C ARG A 123 8.55 12.89 -55.83
N ARG A 124 8.57 13.97 -55.04
CA ARG A 124 8.89 15.32 -55.52
C ARG A 124 10.39 15.55 -55.79
N GLN A 125 11.26 14.63 -55.39
CA GLN A 125 12.72 14.73 -55.54
C GLN A 125 13.28 13.87 -56.69
N CYS A 126 12.45 13.04 -57.33
CA CYS A 126 12.76 12.33 -58.57
C CYS A 126 12.15 13.10 -59.75
#